data_AF-A0A8H6TWV7-F1
#
_entry.id   AF-A0A8H6TWV7-F1
#
_cell.length_a   1.000
_cell.length_b   1.000
_cell.length_c   1.000
_cell.angle_alpha   90.00
_cell.angle_beta   90.00
_cell.angle_gamma   90.00
#
_symmetry.space_group_name_H-M   'P 1'
#
loop_
_entity.id
_entity.type
_entity.pdbx_description
1 polymer ?
#
loop_
_entity_poly.entity_id
_entity_poly.type
_entity_poly.pdbx_seq_one_letter_code
_entity_poly.pdbx_strand_id
1 'polypeptide(L)'
;MTFAIPPHLPPPKPDLSFTRKPQSPLAVFFWRRRMWFEATFVLSMLEPWEKLLLLTIFAILFFLVCSGIVLYLPQHLSIMKGRAMYYLYGQEGERALWQWLGYGVGGALHKEL
;
A
#
# COMPACT_ATOMS: atom_id res chain seq x y z
N MET A 1 -29.25 13.97 -53.77
CA MET A 1 -29.12 15.16 -52.90
C MET A 1 -27.74 15.13 -52.28
N THR A 2 -26.80 15.94 -52.77
CA THR A 2 -25.45 16.10 -52.22
C THR A 2 -25.49 17.11 -51.08
N PHE A 3 -25.23 16.67 -49.85
CA PHE A 3 -25.13 17.56 -48.69
C PHE A 3 -23.82 18.34 -48.75
N ALA A 4 -23.90 19.67 -48.86
CA ALA A 4 -22.74 20.55 -48.72
C ALA A 4 -22.35 20.63 -47.25
N ILE A 5 -21.20 20.07 -46.88
CA ILE A 5 -20.66 20.16 -45.52
C ILE A 5 -20.08 21.57 -45.32
N PRO A 6 -20.50 22.33 -44.29
CA PRO A 6 -19.95 23.66 -44.03
C PRO A 6 -18.46 23.58 -43.66
N PRO A 7 -17.64 24.58 -44.04
CA PRO A 7 -16.19 24.56 -43.82
C PRO A 7 -15.76 24.68 -42.35
N HIS A 8 -16.65 25.14 -41.48
CA HIS A 8 -16.42 25.23 -40.03
C HIS A 8 -17.65 24.68 -39.30
N LEU A 9 -17.40 23.76 -38.38
CA LEU A 9 -18.40 23.27 -37.44
C LEU A 9 -18.21 24.01 -36.11
N PRO A 10 -19.30 24.39 -35.42
CA PRO A 10 -19.19 24.92 -34.07
C PRO A 10 -18.53 23.88 -33.16
N PRO A 11 -17.77 24.31 -32.15
CA PRO A 11 -17.16 23.38 -31.22
C PRO A 11 -18.25 22.54 -30.53
N PRO A 12 -18.02 21.23 -30.33
CA PRO A 12 -18.97 20.38 -29.63
C PRO A 12 -19.17 20.88 -28.20
N LYS A 13 -20.43 21.07 -27.80
CA LYS A 13 -20.83 21.24 -26.40
C LYS A 13 -21.44 19.92 -25.93
N PRO A 14 -21.07 19.38 -24.75
CA PRO A 14 -20.16 19.91 -23.74
C PRO A 14 -18.67 19.76 -24.10
N ASP A 15 -17.81 20.65 -23.57
CA ASP A 15 -16.36 20.53 -23.72
C ASP A 15 -15.82 19.36 -22.87
N LEU A 16 -15.38 18.29 -23.54
CA LEU A 16 -14.80 17.10 -22.92
C LEU A 16 -13.27 17.16 -22.83
N SER A 17 -12.67 18.34 -23.06
CA SER A 17 -11.21 18.52 -22.98
C SER A 17 -10.63 18.10 -21.63
N PHE A 18 -11.38 18.26 -20.53
CA PHE A 18 -10.97 17.89 -19.18
C PHE A 18 -10.75 16.38 -18.98
N THR A 19 -11.47 15.52 -19.73
CA THR A 19 -11.32 14.05 -19.62
C THR A 19 -10.27 13.50 -20.59
N ARG A 20 -9.63 14.35 -21.39
CA ARG A 20 -8.65 13.93 -22.39
C ARG A 20 -7.40 13.36 -21.72
N LYS A 21 -7.00 12.16 -22.16
CA LYS A 21 -5.72 11.56 -21.74
C LYS A 21 -4.55 12.50 -22.11
N PRO A 22 -3.60 12.74 -21.19
CA PRO A 22 -2.39 13.49 -21.51
C PRO A 22 -1.49 12.68 -22.46
N GLN A 23 -0.60 13.36 -23.19
CA GLN A 23 0.27 12.72 -24.21
C GLN A 23 1.57 12.15 -23.61
N SER A 24 2.05 12.68 -22.48
CA SER A 24 3.30 12.22 -21.87
C SER A 24 3.11 10.93 -21.05
N PRO A 25 4.07 10.00 -21.07
CA PRO A 25 3.92 8.69 -20.43
C PRO A 25 3.75 8.78 -18.90
N LEU A 26 4.47 9.70 -18.24
CA LEU A 26 4.30 9.95 -16.81
C LEU A 26 2.93 10.51 -16.49
N ALA A 27 2.44 11.48 -17.28
CA ALA A 27 1.11 12.03 -17.07
C ALA A 27 0.01 10.99 -17.32
N VAL A 28 0.19 10.07 -18.27
CA VAL A 28 -0.74 8.95 -18.49
C VAL A 28 -0.77 8.03 -17.27
N PHE A 29 0.38 7.76 -16.64
CA PHE A 29 0.45 6.95 -15.43
C PHE A 29 -0.31 7.61 -14.26
N PHE A 30 -0.04 8.89 -13.99
CA PHE A 30 -0.75 9.63 -12.94
C PHE A 30 -2.25 9.77 -13.24
N TRP A 31 -2.61 10.02 -14.50
CA TRP A 31 -4.01 10.07 -14.93
C TRP A 31 -4.73 8.74 -14.69
N ARG A 32 -4.12 7.61 -15.04
CA ARG A 32 -4.68 6.27 -14.75
C ARG A 32 -4.83 6.03 -13.25
N ARG A 33 -3.80 6.37 -12.46
CA ARG A 33 -3.84 6.19 -11.01
C ARG A 33 -4.95 7.04 -10.37
N ARG A 34 -5.07 8.30 -10.79
CA ARG A 34 -6.13 9.20 -10.35
C ARG A 34 -7.51 8.66 -10.72
N MET A 35 -7.72 8.25 -11.97
CA MET A 35 -9.00 7.70 -12.43
C MET A 35 -9.39 6.42 -11.67
N TRP A 36 -8.43 5.53 -11.43
CA TRP A 36 -8.67 4.32 -10.64
C TRP A 36 -9.05 4.67 -9.19
N PHE A 37 -8.34 5.61 -8.58
CA PHE A 37 -8.63 6.07 -7.22
C PHE A 37 -10.00 6.74 -7.10
N GLU A 38 -10.34 7.63 -8.05
CA GLU A 38 -11.66 8.30 -8.09
C GLU A 38 -12.81 7.31 -8.29
N ALA A 39 -12.59 6.25 -9.08
CA ALA A 39 -13.58 5.21 -9.32
C ALA A 39 -13.79 4.30 -8.10
N THR A 40 -12.72 3.83 -7.44
CA THR A 40 -12.83 2.92 -6.30
C THR A 40 -13.53 3.53 -5.10
N PHE A 41 -13.29 4.82 -4.84
CA PHE A 41 -13.87 5.54 -3.70
C PHE A 41 -15.09 6.39 -4.07
N VAL A 42 -15.58 6.28 -5.32
CA VAL A 42 -16.74 7.04 -5.84
C VAL A 42 -16.58 8.56 -5.61
N LEU A 43 -15.33 9.05 -5.63
CA LEU A 43 -15.01 10.46 -5.36
C LEU A 43 -15.49 11.38 -6.48
N SER A 44 -15.92 10.84 -7.62
CA SER A 44 -16.45 11.63 -8.74
C SER A 44 -17.74 12.36 -8.40
N MET A 45 -18.55 11.86 -7.46
CA MET A 45 -19.85 12.43 -7.11
C MET A 45 -19.79 13.42 -5.93
N LEU A 46 -18.73 13.37 -5.13
CA LEU A 46 -18.59 14.23 -3.96
C LEU A 46 -18.24 15.66 -4.35
N GLU A 47 -18.61 16.61 -3.51
CA GLU A 47 -18.13 17.98 -3.64
C GLU A 47 -16.63 18.08 -3.29
N PRO A 48 -15.89 19.08 -3.78
CA PRO A 48 -14.46 19.21 -3.51
C PRO A 48 -14.12 19.26 -2.01
N TRP A 49 -14.98 19.85 -1.18
CA TRP A 49 -14.76 19.95 0.26
C TRP A 49 -15.02 18.61 0.97
N GLU A 50 -16.03 17.83 0.54
CA GLU A 50 -16.36 16.52 1.11
C GLU A 50 -15.23 15.52 0.87
N LYS A 51 -14.61 15.57 -0.33
CA LYS A 51 -13.43 14.75 -0.66
C LYS A 51 -12.28 15.04 0.29
N LEU A 52 -12.06 16.32 0.61
CA LEU A 52 -11.02 16.72 1.54
C LEU A 52 -11.28 16.16 2.94
N LEU A 53 -12.52 16.27 3.44
CA LEU A 53 -12.91 15.71 4.74
C LEU A 53 -12.75 14.17 4.76
N LEU A 54 -13.22 13.46 3.74
CA LEU A 54 -13.15 12.00 3.69
C LEU A 54 -11.69 11.53 3.67
N LEU A 55 -10.84 12.17 2.85
CA LEU A 55 -9.42 11.84 2.78
C LEU A 55 -8.68 12.12 4.09
N THR A 56 -9.02 13.18 4.82
CA THR A 56 -8.37 13.46 6.11
C THR A 56 -8.77 12.44 7.17
N ILE A 57 -10.05 12.07 7.28
CA ILE A 57 -10.50 11.01 8.19
C ILE A 57 -9.84 9.68 7.84
N PHE A 58 -9.84 9.31 6.56
CA PHE A 58 -9.20 8.08 6.10
C PHE A 58 -7.70 8.07 6.41
N ALA A 59 -7.00 9.19 6.19
CA ALA A 59 -5.59 9.31 6.52
C ALA A 59 -5.34 9.15 8.01
N ILE A 60 -6.13 9.80 8.88
CA ILE A 60 -6.00 9.67 10.34
C ILE A 60 -6.21 8.22 10.76
N LEU A 61 -7.27 7.56 10.28
CA LEU A 61 -7.53 6.15 10.58
C LEU A 61 -6.40 5.25 10.07
N PHE A 62 -5.91 5.49 8.87
CA PHE A 62 -4.80 4.74 8.29
C PHE A 62 -3.53 4.90 9.12
N PHE A 63 -3.17 6.12 9.53
CA PHE A 63 -2.03 6.35 10.42
C PHE A 63 -2.22 5.74 11.80
N LEU A 64 -3.43 5.74 12.35
CA LEU A 64 -3.74 5.07 13.61
C LEU A 64 -3.54 3.56 13.49
N VAL A 65 -4.03 2.94 12.42
CA VAL A 65 -3.85 1.51 12.15
C VAL A 65 -2.38 1.19 11.89
N CYS A 66 -1.70 1.97 11.06
CA CYS A 66 -0.28 1.79 10.77
C CYS A 66 0.58 1.94 12.02
N SER A 67 0.32 2.94 12.86
CA SER A 67 1.06 3.11 14.13
C SER A 67 0.76 1.96 15.09
N GLY A 68 -0.49 1.51 15.17
CA GLY A 68 -0.86 0.29 15.89
C GLY A 68 -0.10 -0.94 15.40
N ILE A 69 -0.05 -1.17 14.08
CA ILE A 69 0.72 -2.28 13.50
C ILE A 69 2.21 -2.15 13.83
N VAL A 70 2.82 -1.00 13.58
CA VAL A 70 4.27 -0.83 13.78
C VAL A 70 4.67 -0.98 15.24
N LEU A 71 3.84 -0.47 16.17
CA LEU A 71 4.16 -0.49 17.60
C LEU A 71 3.78 -1.81 18.28
N TYR A 72 2.62 -2.38 17.93
CA TYR A 72 2.04 -3.53 18.63
C TYR A 72 2.39 -4.88 17.98
N LEU A 73 2.46 -4.93 16.64
CA LEU A 73 2.73 -6.17 15.91
C LEU A 73 4.09 -6.81 16.27
N PRO A 74 5.23 -6.09 16.41
CA PRO A 74 6.50 -6.75 16.72
C PRO A 74 6.51 -7.42 18.11
N GLN A 75 5.83 -6.81 19.09
CA GLN A 75 5.70 -7.37 20.44
C GLN A 75 4.88 -8.68 20.40
N HIS A 76 3.77 -8.68 19.67
CA HIS A 76 2.91 -9.86 19.51
C HIS A 76 3.59 -10.97 18.68
N LEU A 77 4.33 -10.61 17.64
CA LEU A 77 5.08 -11.56 16.82
C LEU A 77 6.17 -12.28 17.63
N SER A 78 6.83 -11.60 18.57
CA SER A 78 7.85 -12.24 19.44
C SER A 78 7.26 -13.37 20.30
N ILE A 79 6.11 -13.11 20.93
CA ILE A 79 5.41 -14.10 21.77
C ILE A 79 4.85 -15.25 20.91
N MET A 80 4.24 -14.92 19.77
CA MET A 80 3.72 -15.94 18.85
C MET A 80 4.83 -16.80 18.25
N LYS A 81 6.00 -16.22 17.93
CA LYS A 81 7.15 -16.96 17.43
C LYS A 81 7.60 -18.02 18.43
N GLY A 82 7.73 -17.68 19.71
CA GLY A 82 8.14 -18.65 20.74
C GLY A 82 7.19 -19.84 20.84
N ARG A 83 5.87 -19.59 20.78
CA ARG A 83 4.86 -20.65 20.80
C ARG A 83 4.85 -21.46 19.50
N ALA A 84 4.91 -20.79 18.35
CA ALA A 84 4.96 -21.45 17.05
C ALA A 84 6.18 -22.37 16.92
N MET A 85 7.32 -21.93 17.48
CA MET A 85 8.55 -22.72 17.53
C MET A 85 8.37 -24.01 18.34
N TYR A 86 7.76 -23.89 19.53
CA TYR A 86 7.46 -25.03 20.39
C TYR A 86 6.54 -26.05 19.70
N TYR A 87 5.50 -25.57 19.00
CA TYR A 87 4.58 -26.47 18.30
C TYR A 87 5.14 -27.09 17.02
N LEU A 88 6.02 -26.39 16.30
CA LEU A 88 6.61 -26.89 15.05
C LEU A 88 7.79 -27.83 15.26
N TYR A 89 8.66 -27.55 16.23
CA TYR A 89 9.92 -28.29 16.45
C TYR A 89 10.00 -29.00 17.81
N GLY A 90 9.00 -28.84 18.68
CA GLY A 90 9.05 -29.39 20.04
C GLY A 90 10.10 -28.69 20.92
N GLN A 91 10.40 -29.29 22.08
CA GLN A 91 11.31 -28.75 23.10
C GLN A 91 12.77 -28.62 22.62
N GLU A 92 13.15 -29.28 21.52
CA GLU A 92 14.49 -29.24 20.94
C GLU A 92 14.69 -28.08 19.94
N GLY A 93 13.60 -27.52 19.40
CA GLY A 93 13.64 -26.45 18.41
C GLY A 93 14.30 -25.18 18.91
N GLU A 94 14.10 -24.83 20.19
CA GLU A 94 14.71 -23.65 20.78
C GLU A 94 16.24 -23.78 20.83
N ARG A 95 16.75 -24.94 21.27
CA ARG A 95 18.20 -25.21 21.31
C ARG A 95 18.81 -25.24 19.91
N ALA A 96 18.15 -25.89 18.96
CA ALA A 96 18.61 -25.95 17.57
C ALA A 96 18.62 -24.56 16.90
N LEU A 97 17.65 -23.69 17.20
CA LEU A 97 17.68 -22.30 16.71
C LEU A 97 18.78 -21.46 17.32
N TRP A 98 18.98 -21.53 18.63
CA TRP A 98 20.06 -20.77 19.29
C TRP A 98 21.44 -21.24 18.81
N GLN A 99 21.57 -22.52 18.49
CA GLN A 99 22.75 -23.08 17.82
C GLN A 99 22.90 -22.58 16.37
N TRP A 100 21.83 -22.58 15.58
CA TRP A 100 21.85 -22.12 14.17
C TRP A 100 22.01 -20.59 14.03
N LEU A 101 21.44 -19.79 14.95
CA LEU A 101 21.59 -18.34 15.04
C LEU A 101 22.95 -17.90 15.60
N GLY A 102 23.86 -18.83 15.91
CA GLY A 102 25.27 -18.51 16.13
C GLY A 102 25.69 -18.18 17.57
N TYR A 103 24.88 -18.49 18.58
CA TYR A 103 25.27 -18.30 20.00
C TYR A 103 25.91 -19.55 20.64
N GLY A 104 26.33 -20.53 19.84
CA GLY A 104 26.86 -21.82 20.31
C GLY A 104 28.39 -21.97 20.37
N VAL A 105 29.20 -21.02 19.90
CA VAL A 105 30.65 -21.27 19.63
C VAL A 105 31.62 -20.54 20.57
N GLY A 106 31.14 -19.74 21.52
CA GLY A 106 32.03 -19.00 22.45
C GLY A 106 32.61 -19.80 23.62
N GLY A 107 32.07 -20.98 23.93
CA GLY A 107 32.41 -21.73 25.16
C GLY A 107 33.45 -22.84 25.00
N ALA A 108 33.76 -23.26 23.76
CA ALA A 108 34.62 -24.41 23.53
C ALA A 108 36.11 -24.06 23.42
N LEU A 109 36.48 -22.78 23.30
CA LEU A 109 37.86 -22.36 23.03
C LEU A 109 38.69 -22.02 24.28
N HIS A 110 38.10 -22.03 25.49
CA HIS A 110 38.81 -21.69 26.75
C HIS A 110 39.16 -22.92 27.61
N LYS A 111 39.14 -24.14 27.08
CA LYS A 111 39.54 -25.34 27.85
C LYS A 111 40.89 -25.95 27.46
N GLU A 112 41.62 -25.35 26.52
CA GLU A 112 42.89 -25.91 26.02
C GLU A 112 44.08 -24.94 26.05
N LEU A 113 44.14 -24.03 27.02
CA LEU A 113 45.35 -23.25 27.35
C LEU A 113 45.59 -23.25 28.86
#